data_AF-A0AAU0BB05-F1
#
_entry.id   AF-A0AAU0BB05-F1
#
_cell.length_a   1.000
_cell.length_b   1.000
_cell.length_c   1.000
_cell.angle_alpha   90.00
_cell.angle_beta   90.00
_cell.angle_gamma   90.00
#
_symmetry.space_group_name_H-M   'P 1'
#
loop_
_entity.id
_entity.type
_entity.pdbx_description
1 polymer ?
#
loop_
_entity_poly.entity_id
_entity_poly.type
_entity_poly.pdbx_seq_one_letter_code
_entity_poly.pdbx_strand_id
1 'polypeptide(L)'
;MHTAFVGLGANLGQAEASVRAAIAALGALPQSTLIAASRLYRTPAWGREDQPDFINAAAQLRTALAPLQLLDALLGIEQAFGRQRQAGERWGPRTLDLDLLLYADQVIDLPRLQVPHPHLQVRAFALLPLSELAPEAIIPGHGTVRHALQSIQVSGLEPIG
;
A
#
# COMPACT_ATOMS: atom_id res chain seq x y z
N MET A 1 20.93 -1.69 -1.97
CA MET A 1 19.55 -1.24 -2.25
C MET A 1 18.63 -2.44 -2.16
N HIS A 2 17.47 -2.27 -1.55
CA HIS A 2 16.44 -3.30 -1.36
C HIS A 2 15.22 -2.98 -2.23
N THR A 3 14.51 -4.03 -2.65
CA THR A 3 13.18 -3.88 -3.27
C THR A 3 12.15 -3.71 -2.15
N ALA A 4 11.30 -2.69 -2.24
CA ALA A 4 10.19 -2.48 -1.33
C ALA A 4 8.88 -2.36 -2.12
N PHE A 5 7.78 -2.81 -1.53
CA PHE A 5 6.45 -2.69 -2.12
C PHE A 5 5.56 -1.87 -1.20
N VAL A 6 4.97 -0.82 -1.73
CA VAL A 6 4.13 0.13 -1.00
C VAL A 6 2.71 0.04 -1.53
N GLY A 7 1.74 -0.17 -0.64
CA GLY A 7 0.32 -0.06 -0.92
C GLY A 7 -0.11 1.39 -0.79
N LEU A 8 -0.96 1.85 -1.71
CA LEU A 8 -1.50 3.20 -1.72
C LEU A 8 -3.02 3.14 -1.67
N GLY A 9 -3.65 4.01 -0.88
CA GLY A 9 -5.10 4.09 -0.77
C GLY A 9 -5.61 5.50 -0.49
N ALA A 10 -6.70 5.92 -1.12
CA ALA A 10 -7.39 7.18 -0.82
C ALA A 10 -8.90 7.06 -1.09
N ASN A 11 -9.73 7.74 -0.30
CA ASN A 11 -11.18 7.82 -0.59
C ASN A 11 -11.80 9.21 -0.33
N LEU A 12 -10.99 10.21 0.04
CA LEU A 12 -11.44 11.58 0.22
C LEU A 12 -10.98 12.50 -0.92
N GLY A 13 -11.82 13.46 -1.27
CA GLY A 13 -11.52 14.48 -2.28
C GLY A 13 -11.26 13.86 -3.66
N GLN A 14 -10.17 14.28 -4.30
CA GLN A 14 -9.77 13.79 -5.63
C GLN A 14 -8.91 12.52 -5.50
N ALA A 15 -9.48 11.45 -4.95
CA ALA A 15 -8.76 10.23 -4.56
C ALA A 15 -7.86 9.64 -5.66
N GLU A 16 -8.35 9.56 -6.91
CA GLU A 16 -7.55 9.05 -8.02
C GLU A 16 -6.32 9.94 -8.30
N ALA A 17 -6.52 11.26 -8.34
CA ALA A 17 -5.43 12.21 -8.54
C ALA A 17 -4.43 12.16 -7.39
N SER A 18 -4.91 12.01 -6.14
CA SER A 18 -4.06 11.83 -4.95
C SER A 18 -3.18 10.59 -5.08
N VAL A 19 -3.74 9.44 -5.47
CA VAL A 19 -2.95 8.20 -5.64
C VAL A 19 -1.92 8.34 -6.75
N ARG A 20 -2.27 8.94 -7.90
CA ARG A 20 -1.31 9.19 -8.99
C ARG A 20 -0.18 10.12 -8.56
N ALA A 21 -0.50 11.21 -7.87
CA ALA A 21 0.50 12.14 -7.36
C ALA A 21 1.36 11.51 -6.25
N ALA A 22 0.81 10.62 -5.42
CA ALA A 22 1.57 9.87 -4.42
C ALA A 22 2.57 8.90 -5.07
N ILE A 23 2.19 8.21 -6.16
CA ILE A 23 3.13 7.38 -6.94
C ILE A 23 4.30 8.24 -7.46
N ALA A 24 4.03 9.43 -7.99
CA ALA A 24 5.07 10.36 -8.42
C ALA A 24 5.96 10.82 -7.25
N ALA A 25 5.38 11.11 -6.09
CA ALA A 25 6.11 11.50 -4.87
C ALA A 25 7.04 10.38 -4.37
N LEU A 26 6.60 9.11 -4.43
CA LEU A 26 7.46 7.96 -4.12
C LEU A 26 8.68 7.89 -5.05
N GLY A 27 8.51 8.23 -6.34
CA GLY A 27 9.60 8.31 -7.31
C GLY A 27 10.60 9.46 -7.06
N ALA A 28 10.19 10.48 -6.30
CA ALA A 28 11.03 11.61 -5.92
C ALA A 28 11.73 11.43 -4.56
N LEU A 29 11.50 10.31 -3.87
CA LEU A 29 12.14 10.05 -2.58
C LEU A 29 13.66 9.95 -2.70
N PRO A 30 14.43 10.57 -1.79
CA PRO A 30 15.87 10.41 -1.74
C PRO A 30 16.28 8.93 -1.66
N GLN A 31 17.37 8.60 -2.33
CA GLN A 31 17.97 7.25 -2.32
C GLN A 31 16.99 6.15 -2.75
N SER A 32 15.95 6.50 -3.49
CA SER A 32 14.90 5.60 -3.93
C SER A 32 14.63 5.80 -5.42
N THR A 33 14.13 4.77 -6.07
CA THR A 33 13.74 4.80 -7.47
C THR A 33 12.44 4.03 -7.62
N LEU A 34 11.44 4.66 -8.23
CA LEU A 34 10.21 3.99 -8.63
C LEU A 34 10.52 3.06 -9.82
N ILE A 35 10.23 1.77 -9.65
CA ILE A 35 10.46 0.75 -10.67
C ILE A 35 9.20 0.51 -11.49
N ALA A 36 8.07 0.36 -10.81
CA ALA A 36 6.77 0.12 -11.42
C ALA A 36 5.64 0.51 -10.47
N ALA A 37 4.45 0.72 -11.02
CA ALA A 37 3.20 0.85 -10.28
C ALA A 37 2.14 -0.03 -10.93
N SER A 38 1.23 -0.56 -10.12
CA SER A 38 0.09 -1.35 -10.60
C SER A 38 -0.92 -0.44 -11.31
N ARG A 39 -1.96 -1.07 -11.86
CA ARG A 39 -3.21 -0.36 -12.15
C ARG A 39 -3.82 0.24 -10.87
N LEU A 40 -4.66 1.25 -11.05
CA LEU A 40 -5.49 1.78 -9.97
C LEU A 40 -6.77 0.94 -9.91
N TYR A 41 -7.28 0.74 -8.72
CA TYR A 41 -8.50 -0.03 -8.47
C TYR A 41 -9.47 0.78 -7.63
N ARG A 42 -10.73 0.85 -8.05
CA ARG A 42 -11.82 1.22 -7.17
C ARG A 42 -12.21 0.00 -6.35
N THR A 43 -12.31 0.14 -5.03
CA THR A 43 -12.63 -0.95 -4.12
C THR A 43 -13.57 -0.48 -3.01
N PRO A 44 -14.48 -1.34 -2.51
CA PRO A 44 -15.25 -1.03 -1.31
C PRO A 44 -14.34 -0.71 -0.12
N ALA A 45 -14.86 0.07 0.82
CA ALA A 45 -14.19 0.30 2.10
C ALA A 45 -14.05 -1.01 2.90
N TRP A 46 -12.98 -1.14 3.68
CA TRP A 46 -12.70 -2.33 4.47
C TRP A 46 -12.79 -2.05 5.97
N GLY A 47 -13.51 -2.90 6.69
CA GLY A 47 -13.68 -2.83 8.15
C GLY A 47 -14.75 -1.84 8.60
N ARG A 48 -14.66 -0.57 8.19
CA ARG A 48 -15.70 0.45 8.39
C ARG A 48 -16.28 0.81 7.02
N GLU A 49 -17.52 0.43 6.75
CA GLU A 49 -18.10 0.49 5.39
C GLU A 49 -18.96 1.73 5.11
N ASP A 50 -19.30 2.52 6.13
CA ASP A 50 -20.08 3.76 6.03
C ASP A 50 -19.24 4.95 5.51
N GLN A 51 -18.54 4.74 4.39
CA GLN A 51 -17.66 5.73 3.77
C GLN A 51 -17.52 5.48 2.26
N PRO A 52 -17.00 6.46 1.48
CA PRO A 52 -16.79 6.28 0.05
C PRO A 52 -15.82 5.13 -0.27
N ASP A 53 -15.96 4.57 -1.47
CA ASP A 53 -15.02 3.63 -2.06
C ASP A 53 -13.60 4.19 -2.11
N PHE A 54 -12.63 3.29 -1.97
CA PHE A 54 -11.21 3.61 -2.10
C PHE A 54 -10.75 3.52 -3.54
N ILE A 55 -9.79 4.38 -3.87
CA ILE A 55 -8.84 4.14 -4.95
C ILE A 55 -7.58 3.53 -4.33
N ASN A 56 -7.23 2.32 -4.75
CA ASN A 56 -6.08 1.57 -4.28
C ASN A 56 -5.09 1.25 -5.41
N ALA A 57 -3.81 1.17 -5.08
CA ALA A 57 -2.74 0.75 -5.98
C ALA A 57 -1.57 0.15 -5.18
N ALA A 58 -0.57 -0.39 -5.88
CA ALA A 58 0.73 -0.75 -5.33
C ALA A 58 1.85 -0.12 -6.16
N ALA A 59 2.98 0.17 -5.52
CA ALA A 59 4.20 0.65 -6.14
C ALA A 59 5.40 -0.20 -5.72
N GLN A 60 6.28 -0.49 -6.68
CA GLN A 60 7.56 -1.15 -6.45
C GLN A 60 8.67 -0.10 -6.44
N LEU A 61 9.43 -0.06 -5.34
CA LEU A 61 10.60 0.79 -5.17
C LEU A 61 11.87 -0.03 -5.10
N ARG A 62 12.97 0.56 -5.59
CA ARG A 62 14.32 0.18 -5.20
C ARG A 62 14.89 1.29 -4.34
N THR A 63 15.27 0.99 -3.10
CA THR A 63 15.66 2.02 -2.13
C THR A 63 16.90 1.63 -1.33
N ALA A 64 17.70 2.60 -0.90
CA ALA A 64 18.76 2.42 0.09
C ALA A 64 18.33 2.85 1.50
N LEU A 65 17.13 3.40 1.68
CA LEU A 65 16.60 3.76 2.98
C LEU A 65 16.34 2.51 3.82
N ALA A 66 16.73 2.54 5.10
CA ALA A 66 16.37 1.49 6.03
C ALA A 66 14.83 1.43 6.23
N PRO A 67 14.25 0.30 6.66
CA PRO A 67 12.79 0.15 6.74
C PRO A 67 12.07 1.24 7.56
N LEU A 68 12.62 1.64 8.71
CA LEU A 68 12.05 2.72 9.52
C LEU A 68 12.19 4.10 8.86
N GLN A 69 13.28 4.34 8.13
CA GLN A 69 13.45 5.60 7.38
C GLN A 69 12.50 5.67 6.18
N LEU A 70 12.27 4.54 5.51
CA LEU A 70 11.25 4.46 4.47
C LEU A 70 9.87 4.71 5.07
N LEU A 71 9.52 4.09 6.20
CA LEU A 71 8.28 4.37 6.91
C LEU A 71 8.12 5.87 7.21
N ASP A 72 9.13 6.50 7.79
CA ASP A 72 9.09 7.95 8.10
C ASP A 72 8.88 8.79 6.82
N ALA A 73 9.48 8.40 5.69
CA ALA A 73 9.27 9.07 4.41
C ALA A 73 7.84 8.87 3.88
N LEU A 74 7.26 7.67 4.00
CA LEU A 74 5.87 7.41 3.63
C LEU A 74 4.91 8.26 4.47
N LEU A 75 5.12 8.31 5.78
CA LEU A 75 4.35 9.16 6.70
C LEU A 75 4.45 10.65 6.34
N GLY A 76 5.64 11.10 5.91
CA GLY A 76 5.84 12.47 5.42
C GLY A 76 5.04 12.78 4.15
N ILE A 77 4.96 11.84 3.21
CA ILE A 77 4.12 11.98 2.01
C ILE A 77 2.64 12.04 2.42
N GLU A 78 2.16 11.16 3.30
CA GLU A 78 0.77 11.21 3.79
C GLU A 78 0.42 12.59 4.37
N GLN A 79 1.31 13.16 5.20
CA GLN A 79 1.12 14.48 5.79
C GLN A 79 1.08 15.60 4.73
N ALA A 80 1.96 15.54 3.72
CA ALA A 80 1.96 16.49 2.62
C ALA A 80 0.66 16.44 1.78
N PHE A 81 -0.01 15.29 1.76
CA PHE A 81 -1.32 15.08 1.13
C PHE A 81 -2.49 15.33 2.09
N GLY A 82 -2.23 15.99 3.21
CA GLY A 82 -3.26 16.44 4.16
C GLY A 82 -3.83 15.35 5.06
N ARG A 83 -3.18 14.18 5.18
CA ARG A 83 -3.64 13.15 6.11
C ARG A 83 -3.53 13.66 7.55
N GLN A 84 -4.66 13.76 8.23
CA GLN A 84 -4.74 14.05 9.66
C GLN A 84 -5.16 12.79 10.41
N ARG A 85 -4.32 12.32 11.33
CA ARG A 85 -4.65 11.14 12.16
C ARG A 85 -5.46 11.59 13.36
N GLN A 86 -6.79 11.49 13.28
CA GLN A 86 -7.64 11.78 14.43
C GLN A 86 -7.67 10.58 15.39
N ALA A 87 -7.60 10.86 16.70
CA ALA A 87 -7.69 9.81 17.71
C ALA A 87 -9.07 9.13 17.65
N GLY A 88 -9.10 7.81 17.44
CA GLY A 88 -10.34 7.01 17.39
C GLY A 88 -10.81 6.59 16.00
N GLU A 89 -10.27 7.15 14.91
CA GLU A 89 -10.69 6.82 13.54
C GLU A 89 -9.97 5.59 12.96
N ARG A 90 -10.13 4.42 13.60
CA ARG A 90 -9.63 3.17 13.02
C ARG A 90 -10.41 2.84 11.75
N TRP A 91 -9.69 2.69 10.64
CA TRP A 91 -10.24 2.38 9.30
C TRP A 91 -11.19 3.45 8.74
N GLY A 92 -11.17 4.68 9.27
CA GLY A 92 -11.97 5.81 8.76
C GLY A 92 -11.45 6.40 7.45
N PRO A 93 -12.22 7.27 6.78
CA PRO A 93 -11.85 7.83 5.48
C PRO A 93 -10.55 8.65 5.55
N ARG A 94 -9.77 8.67 4.45
CA ARG A 94 -8.46 9.31 4.41
C ARG A 94 -8.13 9.89 3.03
N THR A 95 -7.35 10.97 3.03
CA THR A 95 -6.86 11.63 1.81
C THR A 95 -5.77 10.83 1.10
N LEU A 96 -4.91 10.15 1.87
CA LEU A 96 -3.89 9.23 1.39
C LEU A 96 -3.43 8.30 2.52
N ASP A 97 -3.23 7.03 2.21
CA ASP A 97 -2.68 5.94 3.02
C ASP A 97 -1.53 5.29 2.28
N LEU A 98 -0.37 5.17 2.92
CA LEU A 98 0.82 4.53 2.38
C LEU A 98 1.30 3.45 3.35
N ASP A 99 1.10 2.19 2.98
CA ASP A 99 1.49 1.03 3.76
C ASP A 99 2.74 0.37 3.16
N LEU A 100 3.77 0.13 3.98
CA LEU A 100 4.89 -0.72 3.56
C LEU A 100 4.46 -2.20 3.61
N LEU A 101 4.19 -2.79 2.44
CA LEU A 101 3.66 -4.15 2.32
C LEU A 101 4.74 -5.21 2.50
N LEU A 102 5.86 -5.04 1.79
CA LEU A 102 7.01 -5.95 1.77
C LEU A 102 8.31 -5.15 1.67
N TYR A 103 9.38 -5.65 2.28
CA TYR A 103 10.71 -5.05 2.20
C TYR A 103 11.76 -6.17 2.05
N ALA A 104 12.26 -6.35 0.83
CA ALA A 104 13.05 -7.51 0.43
C ALA A 104 12.41 -8.82 0.91
N ASP A 105 13.20 -9.69 1.53
CA ASP A 105 12.83 -10.93 2.20
C ASP A 105 12.77 -10.78 3.74
N GLN A 106 12.75 -9.54 4.25
CA GLN A 106 12.84 -9.28 5.68
C GLN A 106 11.51 -9.54 6.39
N VAL A 107 11.63 -10.12 7.59
CA VAL A 107 10.58 -10.14 8.60
C VAL A 107 10.96 -9.13 9.68
N ILE A 108 10.14 -8.10 9.84
CA ILE A 108 10.36 -7.00 10.77
C ILE A 108 9.20 -6.99 11.75
N ASP A 109 9.51 -7.05 13.05
CA ASP A 109 8.55 -6.93 14.13
C ASP A 109 9.04 -5.88 15.13
N LEU A 110 8.66 -4.63 14.89
CA LEU A 110 9.00 -3.48 15.72
C LEU A 110 7.73 -2.76 16.15
N PRO A 111 7.72 -2.04 17.30
CA PRO A 111 6.53 -1.35 17.78
C PRO A 111 5.88 -0.38 16.78
N ARG A 112 6.67 0.17 15.85
CA ARG A 112 6.22 1.13 14.82
C ARG A 112 6.04 0.51 13.43
N LEU A 113 6.56 -0.70 13.20
CA LEU A 113 6.64 -1.29 11.86
C LEU A 113 6.60 -2.81 11.91
N GLN A 114 5.64 -3.38 11.20
CA GLN A 114 5.55 -4.82 10.95
C GLN A 114 5.61 -5.08 9.45
N VAL A 115 6.55 -5.92 9.02
CA VAL A 115 6.73 -6.33 7.61
C VAL A 115 6.95 -7.85 7.55
N PRO A 116 6.26 -8.59 6.66
CA PRO A 116 5.18 -8.13 5.79
C PRO A 116 4.01 -7.49 6.54
N HIS A 117 3.28 -6.62 5.86
CA HIS A 117 2.14 -5.92 6.47
C HIS A 117 1.17 -6.97 7.08
N PRO A 118 0.77 -6.84 8.36
CA PRO A 118 0.16 -7.93 9.14
C PRO A 118 -1.22 -8.39 8.64
N HIS A 119 -1.90 -7.54 7.85
CA HIS A 119 -3.18 -7.86 7.24
C HIS A 119 -3.11 -8.06 5.72
N LEU A 120 -1.92 -8.20 5.14
CA LEU A 120 -1.76 -8.30 3.68
C LEU A 120 -2.58 -9.46 3.11
N GLN A 121 -2.45 -10.65 3.70
CA GLN A 121 -3.13 -11.88 3.30
C GLN A 121 -4.67 -11.81 3.34
N VAL A 122 -5.26 -10.86 4.07
CA VAL A 122 -6.73 -10.69 4.20
C VAL A 122 -7.27 -9.44 3.50
N ARG A 123 -6.42 -8.70 2.77
CA ARG A 123 -6.79 -7.45 2.10
C ARG A 123 -6.63 -7.58 0.59
N ALA A 124 -7.72 -7.98 -0.08
CA ALA A 124 -7.75 -8.12 -1.54
C ALA A 124 -7.31 -6.84 -2.26
N PHE A 125 -7.71 -5.66 -1.76
CA PHE A 125 -7.35 -4.37 -2.34
C PHE A 125 -5.84 -4.05 -2.26
N ALA A 126 -5.07 -4.76 -1.43
CA ALA A 126 -3.62 -4.67 -1.39
C ALA A 126 -2.95 -5.82 -2.18
N LEU A 127 -3.47 -7.04 -2.03
CA LEU A 127 -2.92 -8.22 -2.73
C LEU A 127 -3.09 -8.16 -4.24
N LEU A 128 -4.25 -7.73 -4.74
CA LEU A 128 -4.51 -7.70 -6.18
C LEU A 128 -3.53 -6.75 -6.90
N PRO A 129 -3.39 -5.47 -6.49
CA PRO A 129 -2.35 -4.59 -7.03
C PRO A 129 -0.92 -5.15 -6.87
N LEU A 130 -0.59 -5.70 -5.70
CA LEU A 130 0.73 -6.27 -5.44
C LEU A 130 1.04 -7.47 -6.37
N SER A 131 0.03 -8.28 -6.68
CA SER A 131 0.17 -9.45 -7.55
C SER A 131 0.55 -9.11 -8.99
N GLU A 132 0.24 -7.89 -9.45
CA GLU A 132 0.67 -7.41 -10.77
C GLU A 132 2.17 -7.16 -10.82
N LEU A 133 2.75 -6.75 -9.69
CA LEU A 133 4.15 -6.35 -9.58
C LEU A 133 5.06 -7.49 -9.14
N ALA A 134 4.57 -8.35 -8.24
CA ALA A 134 5.38 -9.37 -7.60
C ALA A 134 4.54 -10.62 -7.23
N PRO A 135 3.98 -11.33 -8.22
CA PRO A 135 3.14 -12.49 -7.96
C PRO A 135 3.86 -13.63 -7.22
N GLU A 136 5.18 -13.73 -7.40
CA GLU A 136 6.02 -14.77 -6.79
C GLU A 136 6.70 -14.32 -5.49
N ALA A 137 6.47 -13.10 -5.01
CA ALA A 137 7.00 -12.67 -3.72
C ALA A 137 6.40 -13.50 -2.58
N ILE A 138 7.23 -13.87 -1.60
CA ILE A 138 6.83 -14.72 -0.48
C ILE A 138 6.25 -13.86 0.65
N ILE A 139 5.08 -14.26 1.13
CA ILE A 139 4.48 -13.83 2.39
C ILE A 139 4.67 -14.99 3.38
N PRO A 140 5.52 -14.86 4.42
CA PRO A 140 5.77 -15.92 5.39
C PRO A 140 4.47 -16.48 5.97
N GLY A 141 4.33 -17.80 5.98
CA GLY A 141 3.13 -18.51 6.44
C GLY A 141 1.97 -18.54 5.45
N HIS A 142 2.02 -17.78 4.34
CA HIS A 142 0.92 -17.67 3.37
C HIS A 142 1.31 -18.03 1.93
N GLY A 143 2.59 -18.33 1.67
CA GLY A 143 3.09 -18.70 0.35
C GLY A 143 3.38 -17.48 -0.53
N THR A 144 3.23 -17.61 -1.84
CA THR A 144 3.44 -16.48 -2.75
C THR A 144 2.25 -15.51 -2.71
N VAL A 145 2.46 -14.26 -3.12
CA VAL A 145 1.38 -13.28 -3.32
C VAL A 145 0.27 -13.86 -4.21
N ARG A 146 0.63 -14.58 -5.29
CA ARG A 146 -0.32 -15.28 -6.16
C ARG A 146 -1.16 -16.30 -5.40
N HIS A 147 -0.54 -17.12 -4.57
CA HIS A 147 -1.25 -18.13 -3.77
C HIS A 147 -2.17 -17.48 -2.73
N ALA A 148 -1.70 -16.43 -2.04
CA ALA A 148 -2.51 -15.68 -1.09
C ALA A 148 -3.75 -15.06 -1.77
N LEU A 149 -3.59 -14.51 -2.98
CA LEU A 149 -4.69 -13.92 -3.75
C LEU A 149 -5.76 -14.95 -4.15
N GLN A 150 -5.37 -16.20 -4.46
CA GLN A 150 -6.31 -17.29 -4.75
C GLN A 150 -7.17 -17.68 -3.53
N SER A 151 -6.71 -17.34 -2.33
CA SER A 151 -7.35 -17.71 -1.07
C SER A 151 -8.31 -16.64 -0.54
N ILE A 152 -8.56 -15.56 -1.29
CA ILE A 152 -9.43 -14.45 -0.89
C ILE A 152 -10.39 -14.04 -2.01
N GLN A 153 -11.57 -13.55 -1.64
CA GLN A 153 -12.54 -13.01 -2.57
C GLN A 153 -12.10 -11.62 -3.09
N VAL A 154 -12.06 -11.46 -4.41
CA VAL A 154 -11.66 -10.21 -5.10
C VAL A 154 -12.83 -9.47 -5.75
N SER A 155 -14.07 -9.76 -5.33
CA SER A 155 -15.27 -9.13 -5.89
C SER A 155 -15.32 -7.63 -5.59
N GLY A 156 -15.74 -6.84 -6.57
CA GLY A 156 -15.90 -5.38 -6.42
C GLY A 156 -14.61 -4.58 -6.56
N LEU A 157 -13.49 -5.23 -6.94
CA LEU A 157 -12.24 -4.54 -7.26
C LEU A 157 -12.22 -4.23 -8.76
N GLU A 158 -12.55 -2.99 -9.11
CA GLU A 158 -12.68 -2.55 -10.49
C GLU A 158 -11.41 -1.79 -10.92
N PRO A 159 -10.67 -2.25 -11.95
CA PRO A 159 -9.55 -1.47 -12.46
C PRO A 159 -10.06 -0.16 -13.07
N ILE A 160 -9.38 0.95 -12.78
CA ILE A 160 -9.68 2.27 -13.32
C ILE A 160 -8.46 2.85 -14.02
N GLY A 161 -8.67 3.35 -15.24
CA GLY A 161 -7.62 3.80 -16.16
C GLY A 161 -7.49 2.92 -17.38
#